data_AF-A0A926BT50-F1
#
_entry.id   AF-A0A926BT50-F1
#
_cell.length_a   1.000
_cell.length_b   1.000
_cell.length_c   1.000
_cell.angle_alpha   90.00
_cell.angle_beta   90.00
_cell.angle_gamma   90.00
#
_symmetry.space_group_name_H-M   'P 1'
#
loop_
_entity.id
_entity.type
_entity.pdbx_description
1 polymer ?
#
loop_
_entity_poly.entity_id
_entity_poly.type
_entity_poly.pdbx_seq_one_letter_code
_entity_poly.pdbx_strand_id
1 'polypeptide(L)' 'SELHLPTASGVDLIQQLKARHPVHGIAMSSSGDAADVARCLQAGFASFLVKPLDLDRLLAEIASAPDTRLIA' A
#
# COMPACT_ATOMS: atom_id res chain seq x y z
N SER A 1 -13.74 -0.26 -13.48
CA SER A 1 -12.98 0.81 -14.14
C SER A 1 -11.57 0.78 -13.58
N GLU A 2 -10.60 0.31 -14.38
CA GLU A 2 -9.19 0.20 -13.99
C GLU A 2 -8.65 1.61 -13.69
N LEU A 3 -8.24 1.88 -12.45
CA LEU A 3 -7.47 3.07 -12.11
C LEU A 3 -6.11 2.94 -12.81
N HIS A 4 -5.97 3.58 -13.97
CA HIS A 4 -4.66 3.86 -14.53
C HIS A 4 -4.00 4.90 -13.63
N LEU A 5 -3.23 4.42 -12.65
CA LEU A 5 -2.25 5.26 -11.98
C LEU A 5 -1.29 5.81 -13.04
N PRO A 6 -0.89 7.10 -12.95
CA PRO A 6 0.13 7.66 -13.82
C PRO A 6 1.36 6.74 -13.81
N THR A 7 2.10 6.69 -14.90
CA THR A 7 3.24 5.81 -15.24
C THR A 7 4.35 5.65 -14.17
N ALA A 8 4.27 6.32 -13.03
CA ALA A 8 5.03 5.99 -11.83
C ALA A 8 4.54 4.66 -11.25
N SER A 9 5.46 3.73 -10.95
CA SER A 9 5.08 2.48 -10.31
C SER A 9 4.45 2.77 -8.94
N GLY A 10 3.62 1.86 -8.41
CA GLY A 10 3.08 2.02 -7.05
C GLY A 10 4.17 2.21 -5.99
N VAL A 11 5.37 1.65 -6.24
CA VAL A 11 6.58 1.84 -5.43
C VAL A 11 7.08 3.30 -5.47
N ASP A 12 7.18 3.91 -6.65
CA ASP A 12 7.62 5.30 -6.78
C ASP A 12 6.60 6.25 -6.12
N LEU A 13 5.32 5.94 -6.28
CA LEU A 13 4.24 6.73 -5.70
C LEU A 13 4.28 6.71 -4.16
N ILE A 14 4.41 5.54 -3.53
CA ILE A 14 4.41 5.48 -2.06
C ILE A 14 5.63 6.21 -1.47
N GLN A 15 6.78 6.15 -2.14
CA GLN A 15 7.99 6.88 -1.72
C GLN A 15 7.76 8.39 -1.77
N GLN A 16 7.18 8.90 -2.87
CA GLN A 16 6.87 10.32 -3.02
C GLN A 16 5.81 10.80 -2.02
N LEU A 17 4.77 10.00 -1.76
CA LEU A 17 3.73 10.34 -0.80
C LEU A 17 4.27 10.35 0.62
N LYS A 18 5.06 9.34 1.02
CA LYS A 18 5.67 9.27 2.36
C LYS A 18 6.65 10.40 2.63
N ALA A 19 7.32 10.91 1.60
CA ALA A 19 8.20 12.08 1.74
C ALA A 19 7.42 13.38 2.06
N ARG A 20 6.12 13.43 1.79
CA ARG A 20 5.28 14.64 1.94
C ARG A 20 4.25 14.54 3.06
N HIS A 21 3.74 13.34 3.31
CA HIS A 21 2.63 13.08 4.22
C HIS A 21 2.80 11.73 4.92
N PRO A 22 2.32 11.58 6.17
CA PRO A 22 2.23 10.29 6.84
C PRO A 22 1.11 9.45 6.21
N VAL A 23 1.43 8.75 5.12
CA VAL A 23 0.48 7.87 4.43
C VAL A 23 0.63 6.42 4.87
N HIS A 24 -0.50 5.76 5.08
CA HIS A 24 -0.60 4.32 5.30
C HIS A 24 -0.99 3.62 4.00
N GLY A 25 0.00 3.14 3.25
CA GLY A 25 -0.23 2.47 1.96
C GLY A 25 -0.31 0.95 2.10
N ILE A 26 -1.30 0.33 1.46
CA ILE A 26 -1.41 -1.13 1.33
C ILE A 26 -1.16 -1.49 -0.14
N ALA A 27 -0.15 -2.30 -0.41
CA ALA A 27 0.13 -2.81 -1.76
C ALA A 27 -0.81 -3.97 -2.08
N MET A 28 -1.24 -4.07 -3.34
CA MET A 28 -2.08 -5.18 -3.81
C MET A 28 -1.61 -5.67 -5.17
N SER A 29 -1.41 -6.99 -5.29
CA SER A 29 -0.92 -7.62 -6.53
C SER A 29 -1.65 -8.93 -6.84
N SER A 30 -1.66 -9.32 -8.12
CA SER A 30 -2.08 -10.66 -8.54
C SER A 30 -0.99 -11.72 -8.34
N SER A 31 0.27 -11.32 -8.15
CA SER A 31 1.37 -12.19 -7.75
C SER A 31 1.78 -11.94 -6.30
N GLY A 32 2.10 -13.01 -5.59
CA GLY A 32 2.61 -12.99 -4.22
C GLY A 32 4.10 -13.29 -4.12
N ASP A 33 4.86 -13.08 -5.20
CA ASP A 33 6.29 -13.38 -5.24
C ASP A 33 7.03 -12.67 -4.09
N ALA A 34 7.83 -13.43 -3.34
CA ALA A 34 8.51 -12.92 -2.14
C ALA A 34 9.38 -11.68 -2.44
N ALA A 35 9.96 -11.61 -3.64
CA ALA A 35 10.74 -10.47 -4.10
C ALA A 35 9.88 -9.21 -4.28
N ASP A 36 8.65 -9.35 -4.77
CA ASP A 36 7.71 -8.24 -4.94
C ASP A 36 7.18 -7.76 -3.60
N VAL A 37 6.85 -8.70 -2.70
CA VAL A 37 6.47 -8.39 -1.31
C VAL A 37 7.58 -7.58 -0.62
N ALA A 38 8.82 -8.07 -0.68
CA ALA A 38 9.97 -7.41 -0.07
C ALA A 38 10.18 -6.01 -0.66
N ARG A 39 10.10 -5.87 -1.99
CA ARG A 39 10.25 -4.58 -2.68
C ARG A 39 9.20 -3.56 -2.23
N CYS A 40 7.93 -3.97 -2.13
CA CYS A 40 6.86 -3.09 -1.68
C CYS A 40 7.02 -2.67 -0.21
N LEU A 41 7.35 -3.61 0.67
CA LEU A 41 7.58 -3.28 2.09
C LEU A 41 8.78 -2.33 2.25
N GLN A 42 9.87 -2.57 1.53
CA GLN A 42 11.05 -1.69 1.53
C GLN A 42 10.75 -0.31 0.96
N ALA A 43 9.87 -0.20 -0.04
CA ALA A 43 9.42 1.08 -0.58
C ALA A 43 8.58 1.90 0.42
N GLY A 44 8.09 1.25 1.48
CA GLY A 44 7.32 1.90 2.54
C GLY A 44 5.83 1.61 2.49
N PHE A 45 5.36 0.59 1.77
CA PHE A 45 4.01 0.06 2.04
C PHE A 45 3.96 -0.53 3.46
N ALA A 46 2.83 -0.36 4.14
CA ALA A 46 2.59 -0.92 5.46
C ALA A 46 2.28 -2.42 5.39
N SER A 47 1.57 -2.84 4.34
CA SER A 47 1.26 -4.25 4.10
C SER A 47 1.13 -4.56 2.60
N PHE A 48 1.10 -5.84 2.28
CA PHE A 48 0.97 -6.37 0.92
C PHE A 48 -0.11 -7.46 0.89
N LEU A 49 -1.07 -7.32 -0.03
CA LEU A 49 -2.18 -8.24 -0.21
C LEU A 49 -2.13 -8.87 -1.61
N VAL A 50 -2.36 -10.18 -1.66
CA VAL A 50 -2.40 -10.96 -2.91
C VAL A 50 -3.85 -11.20 -3.28
N LYS A 51 -4.18 -11.10 -4.57
CA LYS A 51 -5.51 -11.44 -5.09
C LYS A 51 -5.67 -12.97 -5.20
N PRO A 52 -6.90 -13.53 -5.07
CA PRO A 52 -8.15 -12.83 -4.79
C PRO A 52 -8.17 -12.23 -3.39
N LEU A 53 -8.68 -11.01 -3.29
CA LEU A 53 -8.65 -10.24 -2.07
C LEU A 53 -9.61 -10.83 -1.03
N ASP A 54 -9.07 -11.22 0.11
CA ASP A 54 -9.86 -11.47 1.31
C ASP A 54 -10.31 -10.12 1.90
N LEU A 55 -11.62 -9.87 1.89
CA LEU A 55 -12.20 -8.62 2.36
C LEU A 55 -12.05 -8.47 3.88
N ASP A 56 -12.15 -9.54 4.65
CA ASP A 56 -11.99 -9.48 6.11
C ASP A 56 -10.55 -9.08 6.44
N ARG A 57 -9.59 -9.63 5.70
CA ARG A 57 -8.19 -9.22 5.81
C ARG A 57 -7.98 -7.76 5.42
N LEU A 58 -8.54 -7.30 4.30
CA LEU A 58 -8.42 -5.88 3.91
C LEU A 58 -9.01 -4.96 4.98
N LEU A 59 -10.19 -5.30 5.51
CA LEU A 59 -10.86 -4.51 6.55
C LEU A 59 -10.04 -4.48 7.83
N ALA A 60 -9.42 -5.60 8.23
CA ALA A 60 -8.52 -5.65 9.37
C ALA A 60 -7.29 -4.74 9.18
N GLU A 61 -6.67 -4.76 7.98
CA GLU A 61 -5.54 -3.90 7.65
C GLU A 61 -5.94 -2.41 7.73
N ILE A 62 -7.07 -2.04 7.12
CA ILE A 62 -7.60 -0.67 7.17
C ILE A 62 -7.91 -0.25 8.61
N ALA A 63 -8.53 -1.13 9.40
CA ALA A 63 -8.85 -0.85 10.81
C ALA A 63 -7.60 -0.71 11.69
N SER A 64 -6.48 -1.33 11.30
CA SER A 64 -5.20 -1.21 11.99
C SER A 64 -4.40 0.05 11.63
N ALA A 65 -4.83 0.78 10.59
CA ALA A 65 -4.15 1.99 10.17
C ALA A 65 -4.15 3.03 11.32
N PRO A 66 -3.01 3.66 11.61
CA PRO A 66 -2.94 4.66 12.67
C PRO A 66 -3.86 5.84 12.37
N ASP A 67 -4.47 6.41 13.40
CA ASP A 67 -5.33 7.60 13.31
C ASP A 67 -4.55 8.77 12.71
N THR A 68 -4.71 9.04 11.41
CA THR A 68 -4.01 10.14 10.71
C THR A 68 -4.65 11.50 10.98
N ARG A 69 -5.17 11.73 12.19
CA ARG A 69 -5.63 13.06 12.58
C ARG A 69 -4.40 13.97 12.56
N LEU A 70 -4.40 14.93 11.63
CA LEU A 70 -3.40 15.97 11.55
C LEU A 70 -3.19 16.53 12.96
N ILE A 71 -1.96 16.41 13.45
CA ILE A 71 -1.42 17.34 14.44
C ILE A 71 -1.50 18.70 13.74
N ALA A 72 -2.55 19.45 14.09
CA ALA A 72 -2.73 20.84 13.67
C ALA A 72 -1.67 21.74 14.33
#